data_AF-A0A652KAP5-F1
#
_entry.id   AF-A0A652KAP5-F1
#
_cell.length_a   1.000
_cell.length_b   1.000
_cell.length_c   1.000
_cell.angle_alpha   90.00
_cell.angle_beta   90.00
_cell.angle_gamma   90.00
#
_symmetry.space_group_name_H-M   'P 1'
#
loop_
_entity.id
_entity.type
_entity.pdbx_description
1 polymer ?
#
loop_
_entity_poly.entity_id
_entity_poly.type
_entity_poly.pdbx_seq_one_letter_code
_entity_poly.pdbx_strand_id
1 'polypeptide(L)'
;MAAYRKWGLRPLPAPPAPPRTKPIRRAPGAPVPVVSEIPTNEKIVFITVDDGAEKDPEFTAMMRDLGIPVTMFLTDAAIRDDYRYFAPLAALGNGVANHTLTHPNLRTLGREAQRREICGQQAKLAKEYGTTPRLFRPPYGNWNEDTRAAAGTCGVEAIVLWRESMQITNMQYQRGDRKLRPGDVILAHFRGPAELKGTTMTRMTANLLRHIQEQGFTVARLEDYL
;
A
#
# COMPACT_ATOMS: atom_id res chain seq x y z
N MET A 1 22.44 9.20 -6.61
CA MET A 1 23.30 8.00 -6.84
C MET A 1 23.93 7.45 -5.56
N ALA A 2 24.54 8.28 -4.69
CA ALA A 2 25.17 7.78 -3.44
C ALA A 2 24.19 7.07 -2.49
N ALA A 3 22.99 7.64 -2.30
CA ALA A 3 21.93 7.05 -1.48
C ALA A 3 21.51 5.64 -1.92
N TYR A 4 21.30 5.38 -3.21
CA TYR A 4 20.93 4.05 -3.71
C TYR A 4 22.04 3.01 -3.49
N ARG A 5 23.31 3.41 -3.62
CA ARG A 5 24.45 2.51 -3.41
C ARG A 5 24.58 2.04 -1.96
N LYS A 6 24.23 2.88 -0.97
CA LYS A 6 24.16 2.48 0.45
C LYS A 6 23.30 1.24 0.65
N TRP A 7 22.25 1.11 -0.15
CA TRP A 7 21.28 0.01 -0.07
C TRP A 7 21.53 -1.11 -1.09
N GLY A 8 22.67 -1.09 -1.80
CA GLY A 8 22.98 -2.07 -2.84
C GLY A 8 22.01 -2.04 -4.03
N LEU A 9 21.55 -0.83 -4.39
CA LEU A 9 20.61 -0.58 -5.47
C LEU A 9 21.20 0.38 -6.51
N ARG A 10 20.65 0.37 -7.71
CA ARG A 10 20.85 1.41 -8.73
C ARG A 10 19.62 2.32 -8.75
N PRO A 11 19.78 3.63 -9.03
CA PRO A 11 18.63 4.54 -9.14
C PRO A 11 17.55 4.02 -10.10
N LEU A 12 16.29 4.13 -9.69
CA LEU A 12 15.16 3.94 -10.61
C LEU A 12 15.00 5.20 -11.47
N PRO A 13 14.54 5.08 -12.73
CA PRO A 13 14.11 6.23 -13.51
C PRO A 13 12.97 6.97 -12.80
N ALA A 14 12.86 8.29 -12.98
CA ALA A 14 11.67 9.00 -12.50
C ALA A 14 10.41 8.45 -13.20
N PRO A 15 9.28 8.31 -12.49
CA PRO A 15 8.03 7.96 -13.14
C PRO A 15 7.58 9.07 -14.11
N PRO A 16 6.80 8.73 -15.15
CA PRO A 16 6.16 9.73 -15.99
C PRO A 16 5.24 10.63 -15.16
N ALA A 17 4.96 11.82 -15.71
CA ALA A 17 4.00 12.73 -15.09
C ALA A 17 2.63 12.03 -14.94
N PRO A 18 1.96 12.16 -13.78
CA PRO A 18 0.64 11.56 -13.59
C PRO A 18 -0.38 12.02 -14.64
N PRO A 19 -1.35 11.16 -14.99
CA PRO A 19 -2.38 11.52 -15.95
C PRO A 19 -3.27 12.65 -15.41
N ARG A 20 -3.59 13.62 -16.27
CA ARG A 20 -4.50 14.73 -15.90
C ARG A 20 -5.88 14.22 -15.47
N THR A 21 -6.36 13.17 -16.13
CA THR A 21 -7.59 12.47 -15.78
C THR A 21 -7.23 11.16 -15.12
N LYS A 22 -7.60 11.01 -13.85
CA LYS A 22 -7.32 9.80 -13.08
C LYS A 22 -8.10 8.62 -13.66
N PRO A 23 -7.44 7.48 -13.96
CA PRO A 23 -8.07 6.32 -14.61
C PRO A 23 -9.12 5.65 -13.72
N ILE A 24 -9.01 5.77 -12.41
CA ILE A 24 -10.01 5.30 -11.46
C ILE A 24 -10.60 6.52 -10.75
N ARG A 25 -11.91 6.69 -10.87
CA ARG A 25 -12.68 7.68 -10.11
C ARG A 25 -14.01 7.10 -9.72
N ARG A 26 -14.46 7.44 -8.51
CA ARG A 26 -15.80 7.14 -8.05
C ARG A 26 -16.74 8.27 -8.45
N ALA A 27 -17.73 7.98 -9.29
CA ALA A 27 -18.80 8.93 -9.56
C ALA A 27 -19.70 9.11 -8.32
N PRO A 28 -20.29 10.29 -8.11
CA PRO A 28 -21.26 10.50 -7.02
C PRO A 28 -22.37 9.44 -7.06
N GLY A 29 -22.66 8.81 -5.92
CA GLY A 29 -23.67 7.75 -5.79
C GLY A 29 -23.24 6.38 -6.35
N ALA A 30 -22.13 6.27 -7.08
CA ALA A 30 -21.66 4.98 -7.58
C ALA A 30 -21.06 4.11 -6.46
N PRO A 31 -21.11 2.77 -6.59
CA PRO A 31 -20.40 1.86 -5.71
C PRO A 31 -18.88 2.12 -5.71
N VAL A 32 -18.23 1.89 -4.57
CA VAL A 32 -16.77 2.09 -4.43
C VAL A 32 -16.02 1.17 -5.41
N PRO A 33 -15.18 1.66 -6.33
CA PRO A 33 -14.40 0.78 -7.21
C PRO A 33 -13.48 -0.15 -6.39
N VAL A 34 -13.34 -1.39 -6.86
CA VAL A 34 -12.40 -2.38 -6.32
C VAL A 34 -11.35 -2.64 -7.38
N VAL A 35 -10.08 -2.38 -7.07
CA VAL A 35 -8.99 -2.42 -8.06
C VAL A 35 -7.81 -3.22 -7.51
N SER A 36 -7.19 -4.05 -8.35
CA SER A 36 -5.92 -4.72 -8.07
C SER A 36 -4.77 -4.22 -8.95
N GLU A 37 -5.08 -3.39 -9.94
CA GLU A 37 -4.16 -2.77 -10.88
C GLU A 37 -4.76 -1.43 -11.36
N ILE A 38 -3.89 -0.55 -11.86
CA ILE A 38 -4.26 0.77 -12.38
C ILE A 38 -4.20 0.73 -13.91
N PRO A 39 -5.27 1.13 -14.63
CA PRO A 39 -5.23 1.21 -16.09
C PRO A 39 -4.17 2.21 -16.56
N THR A 40 -3.09 1.71 -17.17
CA THR A 40 -2.01 2.50 -17.78
C THR A 40 -1.22 1.66 -18.77
N ASN A 41 -0.57 2.32 -19.74
CA ASN A 41 0.40 1.68 -20.64
C ASN A 41 1.86 2.01 -20.23
N GLU A 42 2.04 2.88 -19.24
CA GLU A 42 3.33 3.26 -18.72
C GLU A 42 3.96 2.10 -17.93
N LYS A 43 5.27 1.91 -18.05
CA LYS A 43 6.01 0.89 -17.27
C LYS A 43 6.22 1.33 -15.82
N ILE A 44 5.11 1.49 -15.11
CA ILE A 44 5.05 1.83 -13.69
C ILE A 44 4.32 0.75 -12.91
N VAL A 45 4.71 0.59 -11.65
CA VAL A 45 4.01 -0.19 -10.64
C VAL A 45 3.81 0.65 -9.38
N PHE A 46 2.95 0.17 -8.49
CA PHE A 46 2.60 0.86 -7.25
C PHE A 46 2.93 -0.02 -6.04
N ILE A 47 3.82 0.46 -5.17
CA ILE A 47 4.21 -0.29 -3.98
C ILE A 47 3.27 0.06 -2.83
N THR A 48 2.70 -0.98 -2.22
CA THR A 48 1.83 -0.87 -1.06
C THR A 48 2.34 -1.75 0.07
N VAL A 49 2.19 -1.30 1.32
CA VAL A 49 2.70 -2.01 2.50
C VAL A 49 1.63 -2.08 3.58
N ASP A 50 1.31 -3.30 4.03
CA ASP A 50 0.17 -3.55 4.93
C ASP A 50 0.58 -3.71 6.40
N ASP A 51 -0.44 -3.61 7.25
CA ASP A 51 -0.51 -3.82 8.70
C ASP A 51 0.13 -2.73 9.55
N GLY A 52 1.44 -2.53 9.40
CA GLY A 52 2.24 -1.65 10.25
C GLY A 52 2.79 -2.30 11.52
N ALA A 53 2.92 -3.63 11.57
CA ALA A 53 3.38 -4.35 12.76
C ALA A 53 4.83 -4.00 13.14
N GLU A 54 5.75 -4.09 12.17
CA GLU A 54 7.16 -3.71 12.37
C GLU A 54 7.40 -2.20 12.26
N LYS A 55 8.27 -1.66 13.12
CA LYS A 55 8.64 -0.24 13.17
C LYS A 55 10.16 -0.06 13.03
N ASP A 56 10.71 -0.61 11.95
CA ASP A 56 12.14 -0.60 11.64
C ASP A 56 12.63 0.83 11.31
N PRO A 57 13.50 1.47 12.13
CA PRO A 57 14.01 2.81 11.83
C PRO A 57 14.89 2.85 10.57
N GLU A 58 15.56 1.74 10.21
CA GLU A 58 16.37 1.66 8.99
C GLU A 58 15.48 1.65 7.74
N PHE A 59 14.25 1.11 7.83
CA PHE A 59 13.27 1.25 6.75
C PHE A 59 12.92 2.72 6.50
N THR A 60 12.66 3.49 7.55
CA THR A 60 12.40 4.95 7.41
C THR A 60 13.60 5.70 6.83
N ALA A 61 14.82 5.32 7.22
CA ALA A 61 16.04 5.87 6.63
C ALA A 61 16.15 5.51 5.13
N MET A 62 15.87 4.26 4.76
CA MET A 62 15.84 3.83 3.36
C MET A 62 14.83 4.61 2.53
N MET A 63 13.59 4.77 3.02
CA MET A 63 12.56 5.49 2.27
C MET A 63 12.93 6.96 2.05
N ARG A 64 13.57 7.60 3.04
CA ARG A 64 14.11 8.96 2.91
C ARG A 64 15.25 9.04 1.88
N ASP A 65 16.18 8.10 1.94
CA ASP A 65 17.34 8.05 1.04
C ASP A 65 16.92 7.80 -0.42
N LEU A 66 15.92 6.96 -0.64
CA LEU A 66 15.51 6.52 -1.98
C LEU A 66 14.47 7.43 -2.63
N GLY A 67 13.62 8.10 -1.83
CA GLY A 67 12.53 8.96 -2.33
C GLY A 67 11.48 8.21 -3.15
N ILE A 68 11.34 6.90 -2.93
CA ILE A 68 10.40 6.05 -3.67
C ILE A 68 9.03 6.13 -2.98
N PRO A 69 7.94 6.40 -3.72
CA PRO A 69 6.62 6.51 -3.11
C PRO A 69 6.08 5.13 -2.73
N VAL A 70 5.44 5.06 -1.56
CA VAL A 70 4.66 3.91 -1.10
C VAL A 70 3.32 4.35 -0.53
N THR A 71 2.33 3.46 -0.57
CA THR A 71 1.06 3.62 0.16
C THR A 71 0.98 2.60 1.28
N MET A 72 0.83 3.06 2.52
CA MET A 72 0.81 2.22 3.71
C MET A 72 -0.64 1.97 4.14
N PHE A 73 -1.12 0.73 4.10
CA PHE A 73 -2.45 0.37 4.61
C PHE A 73 -2.31 -0.11 6.05
N LEU A 74 -2.66 0.76 7.01
CA LEU A 74 -2.36 0.53 8.42
C LEU A 74 -3.59 0.07 9.19
N THR A 75 -3.41 -0.95 10.04
CA THR A 75 -4.42 -1.38 11.01
C THR A 75 -4.26 -0.58 12.29
N ASP A 76 -5.34 -0.30 13.03
CA ASP A 76 -5.19 0.33 14.35
C ASP A 76 -4.45 -0.59 15.33
N ALA A 77 -4.83 -1.87 15.35
CA ALA A 77 -4.30 -2.85 16.28
C ALA A 77 -2.77 -2.97 16.22
N ALA A 78 -2.17 -2.83 15.04
CA ALA A 78 -0.72 -2.89 14.88
C ALA A 78 0.00 -1.57 15.21
N ILE A 79 -0.65 -0.41 15.02
CA ILE A 79 0.03 0.89 15.07
C ILE A 79 -0.30 1.72 16.31
N ARG A 80 -1.36 1.39 17.05
CA ARG A 80 -1.90 2.24 18.14
C ARG A 80 -0.92 2.56 19.26
N ASP A 81 0.09 1.71 19.43
CA ASP A 81 1.13 1.92 20.45
C ASP A 81 2.27 2.84 19.96
N ASP A 82 2.36 3.12 18.65
CA ASP A 82 3.32 4.07 18.09
C ASP A 82 2.91 4.64 16.71
N TYR A 83 1.91 5.54 16.67
CA TYR A 83 1.56 6.26 15.45
C TYR A 83 2.72 7.13 14.91
N ARG A 84 3.62 7.59 15.79
CA ARG A 84 4.69 8.54 15.47
C ARG A 84 5.72 7.95 14.52
N TYR A 85 5.91 6.63 14.53
CA TYR A 85 6.80 5.95 13.58
C TYR A 85 6.45 6.26 12.12
N PHE A 86 5.16 6.34 11.77
CA PHE A 86 4.70 6.54 10.39
C PHE A 86 4.65 8.02 9.98
N ALA A 87 4.67 8.96 10.91
CA ALA A 87 4.66 10.40 10.62
C ALA A 87 5.81 10.84 9.68
N PRO A 88 7.08 10.47 9.90
CA PRO A 88 8.15 10.80 8.95
C PRO A 88 7.99 10.13 7.59
N LEU A 89 7.38 8.93 7.52
CA LEU A 89 7.08 8.29 6.24
C LEU A 89 6.01 9.07 5.47
N ALA A 90 4.94 9.49 6.14
CA ALA A 90 3.89 10.33 5.55
C ALA A 90 4.43 11.69 5.08
N ALA A 91 5.34 12.30 5.85
CA ALA A 91 5.97 13.58 5.50
C ALA A 91 6.84 13.52 4.22
N LEU A 92 7.26 12.33 3.79
CA LEU A 92 7.91 12.13 2.47
C LEU A 92 6.91 12.13 1.30
N GLY A 93 5.62 12.35 1.57
CA GLY A 93 4.55 12.28 0.59
C GLY A 93 3.96 10.87 0.40
N ASN A 94 4.33 9.90 1.24
CA ASN A 94 3.74 8.55 1.19
C ASN A 94 2.29 8.57 1.67
N GLY A 95 1.45 7.72 1.08
CA GLY A 95 0.05 7.60 1.49
C GLY A 95 -0.10 6.85 2.81
N VAL A 96 -1.02 7.30 3.65
CA VAL A 96 -1.56 6.54 4.79
C VAL A 96 -3.00 6.15 4.47
N ALA A 97 -3.26 4.86 4.41
CA ALA A 97 -4.51 4.25 3.98
C ALA A 97 -5.10 3.33 5.05
N ASN A 98 -6.39 3.05 4.94
CA ASN A 98 -7.15 2.31 5.94
C ASN A 98 -7.00 0.79 5.78
N HIS A 99 -6.72 0.07 6.86
CA HIS A 99 -6.71 -1.40 6.90
C HIS A 99 -7.53 -1.98 8.05
N THR A 100 -8.64 -1.34 8.45
CA THR A 100 -9.51 -1.67 9.61
C THR A 100 -8.90 -1.39 10.97
N LEU A 101 -9.72 -1.52 12.03
CA LEU A 101 -9.24 -1.36 13.40
C LEU A 101 -8.51 -2.62 13.85
N THR A 102 -9.15 -3.79 13.74
CA THR A 102 -8.71 -5.02 14.42
C THR A 102 -8.23 -6.12 13.47
N HIS A 103 -8.11 -5.81 12.17
CA HIS A 103 -7.72 -6.76 11.13
C HIS A 103 -8.62 -8.03 11.03
N PRO A 104 -9.96 -7.95 11.15
CA PRO A 104 -10.81 -9.12 11.02
C PRO A 104 -11.03 -9.49 9.55
N ASN A 105 -11.36 -10.75 9.28
CA ASN A 105 -11.94 -11.11 7.99
C ASN A 105 -13.35 -10.51 7.88
N LEU A 106 -13.51 -9.41 7.13
CA LEU A 106 -14.76 -8.66 7.05
C LEU A 106 -15.94 -9.49 6.54
N ARG A 107 -15.70 -10.52 5.72
CA ARG A 107 -16.77 -11.40 5.19
C ARG A 107 -17.47 -12.22 6.27
N THR A 108 -16.87 -12.38 7.45
CA THR A 108 -17.49 -13.09 8.58
C THR A 108 -18.32 -12.17 9.48
N LEU A 109 -18.32 -10.86 9.21
CA LEU A 109 -19.01 -9.85 9.99
C LEU A 109 -20.26 -9.34 9.25
N GLY A 110 -21.29 -8.97 10.01
CA GLY A 110 -22.43 -8.22 9.47
C GLY A 110 -22.02 -6.79 9.06
N ARG A 111 -22.75 -6.20 8.12
CA ARG A 111 -22.47 -4.87 7.53
C ARG A 111 -22.15 -3.78 8.55
N GLU A 112 -22.91 -3.68 9.64
CA GLU A 112 -22.68 -2.66 10.68
C GLU A 112 -21.35 -2.86 11.42
N ALA A 113 -20.95 -4.12 11.66
CA ALA A 113 -19.65 -4.42 12.26
C ALA A 113 -18.51 -4.09 11.29
N GLN A 114 -18.66 -4.39 10.00
CA GLN A 114 -17.70 -3.96 8.98
C GLN A 114 -17.59 -2.43 8.91
N ARG A 115 -18.72 -1.71 9.01
CA ARG A 115 -18.73 -0.24 9.05
C ARG A 115 -17.97 0.30 10.25
N ARG A 116 -18.13 -0.30 11.44
CA ARG A 116 -17.37 0.11 12.64
C ARG A 116 -15.86 -0.07 12.45
N GLU A 117 -15.43 -1.18 11.88
CA GLU A 117 -14.02 -1.44 11.55
C GLU A 117 -13.45 -0.40 10.59
N ILE A 118 -14.18 -0.07 9.51
CA ILE A 118 -13.69 0.84 8.48
C ILE A 118 -13.77 2.30 8.97
N CYS A 119 -14.95 2.77 9.40
CA CYS A 119 -15.17 4.16 9.81
C CYS A 119 -14.38 4.50 11.09
N GLY A 120 -14.23 3.55 12.02
CA GLY A 120 -13.42 3.76 13.20
C GLY A 120 -11.96 4.03 12.83
N GLN A 121 -11.41 3.24 11.90
CA GLN A 121 -10.04 3.46 11.44
C GLN A 121 -9.90 4.74 10.61
N GLN A 122 -10.92 5.14 9.82
CA GLN A 122 -10.95 6.46 9.17
C GLN A 122 -10.77 7.59 10.19
N ALA A 123 -11.55 7.54 11.28
CA ALA A 123 -11.53 8.58 12.31
C ALA A 123 -10.19 8.63 13.05
N LYS A 124 -9.60 7.46 13.38
CA LYS A 124 -8.29 7.38 14.03
C LYS A 124 -7.17 7.93 13.16
N LEU A 125 -7.08 7.47 11.90
CA LEU A 125 -6.04 7.96 10.99
C LEU A 125 -6.20 9.47 10.71
N ALA A 126 -7.44 9.96 10.58
CA ALA A 126 -7.70 11.39 10.43
C ALA A 126 -7.23 12.21 11.65
N LYS A 127 -7.46 11.71 12.85
CA LYS A 127 -7.03 12.34 14.10
C LYS A 127 -5.49 12.38 14.21
N GLU A 128 -4.82 11.28 13.93
CA GLU A 128 -3.38 11.14 14.16
C GLU A 128 -2.52 11.74 13.03
N TYR A 129 -3.02 11.75 11.78
CA TYR A 129 -2.27 12.24 10.61
C TYR A 129 -2.88 13.47 9.94
N GLY A 130 -3.98 14.02 10.49
CA GLY A 130 -4.62 15.25 10.01
C GLY A 130 -5.35 15.13 8.67
N THR A 131 -5.35 13.96 8.04
CA THR A 131 -6.03 13.71 6.76
C THR A 131 -6.80 12.41 6.82
N THR A 132 -8.04 12.45 6.34
CA THR A 132 -8.89 11.26 6.23
C THR A 132 -8.42 10.39 5.05
N PRO A 133 -8.14 9.09 5.25
CA PRO A 133 -7.72 8.22 4.16
C PRO A 133 -8.77 8.14 3.05
N ARG A 134 -8.31 8.23 1.80
CA ARG A 134 -9.15 8.03 0.59
C ARG A 134 -9.26 6.56 0.19
N LEU A 135 -8.25 5.77 0.56
CA LEU A 135 -8.07 4.39 0.14
C LEU A 135 -8.26 3.44 1.32
N PHE A 136 -8.83 2.27 1.03
CA PHE A 136 -9.04 1.20 1.99
C PHE A 136 -8.64 -0.14 1.37
N ARG A 137 -8.01 -1.01 2.15
CA ARG A 137 -7.77 -2.41 1.78
C ARG A 137 -8.43 -3.30 2.84
N PRO A 138 -9.25 -4.28 2.47
CA PRO A 138 -9.79 -5.25 3.42
C PRO A 138 -8.70 -6.24 3.84
N PRO A 139 -8.62 -6.61 5.14
CA PRO A 139 -7.76 -7.68 5.62
C PRO A 139 -7.87 -8.95 4.76
N TYR A 140 -6.73 -9.57 4.47
CA TYR A 140 -6.62 -10.77 3.64
C TYR A 140 -7.12 -10.61 2.19
N GLY A 141 -7.45 -9.39 1.74
CA GLY A 141 -8.11 -9.16 0.45
C GLY A 141 -9.57 -9.63 0.42
N ASN A 142 -10.14 -9.99 1.58
CA ASN A 142 -11.48 -10.57 1.67
C ASN A 142 -12.56 -9.49 1.81
N TRP A 143 -13.41 -9.37 0.80
CA TRP A 143 -14.52 -8.42 0.79
C TRP A 143 -15.79 -9.04 0.21
N ASN A 144 -16.93 -8.41 0.49
CA ASN A 144 -18.22 -8.66 -0.15
C ASN A 144 -18.96 -7.32 -0.39
N GLU A 145 -20.17 -7.37 -0.94
CA GLU A 145 -20.94 -6.14 -1.22
C GLU A 145 -21.27 -5.33 0.06
N ASP A 146 -21.41 -5.99 1.21
CA ASP A 146 -21.52 -5.29 2.50
C ASP A 146 -20.25 -4.51 2.84
N THR A 147 -19.06 -5.07 2.58
CA THR A 147 -17.77 -4.37 2.72
C THR A 147 -17.73 -3.15 1.84
N ARG A 148 -18.13 -3.31 0.58
CA ARG A 148 -18.13 -2.24 -0.42
C ARG A 148 -19.09 -1.12 -0.04
N ALA A 149 -20.28 -1.46 0.44
CA ALA A 149 -21.27 -0.51 0.91
C ALA A 149 -20.81 0.20 2.19
N ALA A 150 -20.25 -0.53 3.16
CA ALA A 150 -19.70 0.03 4.39
C ALA A 150 -18.55 1.02 4.09
N ALA A 151 -17.59 0.63 3.25
CA ALA A 151 -16.52 1.51 2.78
C ALA A 151 -17.08 2.80 2.14
N GLY A 152 -18.09 2.67 1.28
CA GLY A 152 -18.74 3.81 0.64
C GLY A 152 -19.38 4.79 1.63
N THR A 153 -19.99 4.29 2.72
CA THR A 153 -20.55 5.14 3.79
C THR A 153 -19.47 5.80 4.66
N CYS A 154 -18.27 5.24 4.71
CA CYS A 154 -17.14 5.78 5.47
C CYS A 154 -16.28 6.77 4.66
N GLY A 155 -16.72 7.16 3.46
CA GLY A 155 -16.00 8.12 2.61
C GLY A 155 -14.82 7.52 1.83
N VAL A 156 -14.73 6.19 1.73
CA VAL A 156 -13.71 5.53 0.90
C VAL A 156 -13.98 5.79 -0.58
N GLU A 157 -12.93 6.15 -1.31
CA GLU A 157 -12.97 6.40 -2.75
C GLU A 157 -12.63 5.16 -3.57
N ALA A 158 -11.74 4.30 -3.08
CA ALA A 158 -11.42 3.02 -3.73
C ALA A 158 -11.04 1.95 -2.70
N ILE A 159 -11.48 0.71 -2.97
CA ILE A 159 -10.94 -0.49 -2.35
C ILE A 159 -9.75 -0.94 -3.20
N VAL A 160 -8.57 -0.98 -2.60
CA VAL A 160 -7.33 -1.33 -3.28
C VAL A 160 -6.89 -2.72 -2.81
N LEU A 161 -6.91 -3.68 -3.73
CA LEU A 161 -6.29 -4.99 -3.61
C LEU A 161 -4.87 -4.94 -4.19
N TRP A 162 -4.32 -6.08 -4.58
CA TRP A 162 -3.02 -6.17 -5.24
C TRP A 162 -3.10 -7.19 -6.37
N ARG A 163 -2.24 -7.00 -7.37
CA ARG A 163 -2.00 -8.01 -8.39
C ARG A 163 -0.90 -8.93 -7.89
N GLU A 164 0.28 -8.37 -7.67
CA GLU A 164 1.47 -9.12 -7.27
C GLU A 164 1.85 -8.87 -5.81
N SER A 165 2.65 -9.75 -5.23
CA SER A 165 3.09 -9.59 -3.84
C SER A 165 4.55 -9.95 -3.65
N MET A 166 5.23 -9.17 -2.80
CA MET A 166 6.58 -9.46 -2.35
C MET A 166 6.53 -10.46 -1.19
N GLN A 167 7.18 -11.60 -1.38
CA GLN A 167 7.47 -12.56 -0.33
C GLN A 167 8.84 -12.25 0.29
N ILE A 168 9.37 -13.10 1.17
CA ILE A 168 10.64 -12.81 1.88
C ILE A 168 11.78 -12.47 0.91
N THR A 169 11.95 -13.24 -0.17
CA THR A 169 13.04 -13.07 -1.13
C THR A 169 12.61 -12.89 -2.57
N ASN A 170 11.39 -13.30 -2.94
CA ASN A 170 10.92 -13.34 -4.32
C ASN A 170 9.52 -12.75 -4.44
N MET A 171 9.18 -12.33 -5.65
CA MET A 171 7.81 -11.96 -6.02
C MET A 171 6.93 -13.21 -6.21
N GLN A 172 5.71 -13.18 -5.68
CA GLN A 172 4.63 -14.05 -6.09
C GLN A 172 3.83 -13.35 -7.19
N TYR A 173 3.81 -13.98 -8.37
CA TYR A 173 3.07 -13.53 -9.53
C TYR A 173 1.76 -14.31 -9.70
N GLN A 174 0.68 -13.63 -10.09
CA GLN A 174 -0.59 -14.29 -10.44
C GLN A 174 -0.52 -14.99 -11.80
N ARG A 175 0.36 -14.51 -12.68
CA ARG A 175 0.54 -15.03 -14.04
C ARG A 175 1.78 -15.92 -14.11
N GLY A 176 1.69 -17.02 -14.87
CA GLY A 176 2.76 -18.01 -14.99
C GLY A 176 4.04 -17.51 -15.67
N ASP A 177 3.98 -16.40 -16.41
CA ASP A 177 5.14 -15.79 -17.08
C ASP A 177 6.06 -15.00 -16.14
N ARG A 178 5.67 -14.83 -14.87
CA ARG A 178 6.43 -14.14 -13.83
C ARG A 178 6.84 -12.72 -14.22
N LYS A 179 5.96 -12.02 -14.93
CA LYS A 179 6.21 -10.66 -15.43
C LYS A 179 5.27 -9.65 -14.78
N LEU A 180 5.84 -8.54 -14.33
CA LEU A 180 5.11 -7.32 -14.04
C LEU A 180 4.41 -6.80 -15.29
N ARG A 181 3.27 -6.16 -15.08
CA ARG A 181 2.48 -5.45 -16.09
C ARG A 181 2.36 -3.97 -15.70
N PRO A 182 2.24 -3.06 -16.69
CA PRO A 182 1.83 -1.69 -16.45
C PRO A 182 0.66 -1.60 -15.48
N GLY A 183 0.86 -0.86 -14.40
CA GLY A 183 -0.19 -0.59 -13.43
C GLY A 183 -0.35 -1.59 -12.29
N ASP A 184 0.48 -2.64 -12.22
CA ASP A 184 0.40 -3.61 -11.12
C ASP A 184 0.53 -2.92 -9.76
N VAL A 185 -0.39 -3.23 -8.86
CA VAL A 185 -0.28 -2.90 -7.44
C VAL A 185 0.43 -4.06 -6.75
N ILE A 186 1.54 -3.77 -6.08
CA ILE A 186 2.37 -4.75 -5.39
C ILE A 186 2.14 -4.65 -3.89
N LEU A 187 1.80 -5.77 -3.26
CA LEU A 187 1.66 -5.91 -1.81
C LEU A 187 2.99 -6.32 -1.15
N ALA A 188 3.39 -5.61 -0.10
CA ALA A 188 4.37 -6.03 0.91
C ALA A 188 3.78 -5.83 2.32
N HIS A 189 4.51 -6.22 3.38
CA HIS A 189 4.05 -6.08 4.76
C HIS A 189 5.13 -5.50 5.66
N PHE A 190 4.73 -4.76 6.70
CA PHE A 190 5.62 -4.35 7.78
C PHE A 190 5.91 -5.53 8.70
N ARG A 191 6.98 -6.29 8.41
CA ARG A 191 7.37 -7.51 9.13
C ARG A 191 8.80 -7.46 9.65
N GLY A 192 8.99 -7.91 10.88
CA GLY A 192 10.30 -7.99 11.52
C GLY A 192 11.09 -9.26 11.16
N PRO A 193 12.35 -9.38 11.63
CA PRO A 193 13.21 -10.52 11.34
C PRO A 193 12.62 -11.89 11.74
N ALA A 194 11.81 -11.94 12.79
CA ALA A 194 11.15 -13.18 13.22
C ALA A 194 10.20 -13.73 12.15
N GLU A 195 9.44 -12.86 11.48
CA GLU A 195 8.52 -13.23 10.41
C GLU A 195 9.22 -13.35 9.04
N LEU A 196 10.35 -12.65 8.87
CA LEU A 196 11.15 -12.65 7.65
C LEU A 196 12.30 -13.66 7.66
N LYS A 197 12.30 -14.65 8.55
CA LYS A 197 13.33 -15.71 8.65
C LYS A 197 14.76 -15.15 8.72
N GLY A 198 14.95 -14.13 9.56
CA GLY A 198 16.23 -13.44 9.76
C GLY A 198 16.56 -12.35 8.74
N THR A 199 15.69 -12.12 7.75
CA THR A 199 15.83 -10.98 6.81
C THR A 199 15.25 -9.70 7.43
N THR A 200 15.67 -8.53 6.94
CA THR A 200 15.15 -7.22 7.38
C THR A 200 14.14 -6.64 6.39
N MET A 201 13.31 -5.70 6.84
CA MET A 201 12.43 -4.94 5.95
C MET A 201 13.20 -4.23 4.84
N THR A 202 14.35 -3.65 5.17
CA THR A 202 15.24 -3.00 4.20
C THR A 202 15.74 -3.97 3.14
N ARG A 203 16.13 -5.20 3.50
CA ARG A 203 16.59 -6.20 2.53
C ARG A 203 15.45 -6.72 1.65
N MET A 204 14.27 -6.95 2.22
CA MET A 204 13.06 -7.31 1.45
C MET A 204 12.71 -6.19 0.45
N THR A 205 12.72 -4.94 0.89
CA THR A 205 12.44 -3.77 0.04
C THR A 205 13.48 -3.64 -1.07
N ALA A 206 14.76 -3.82 -0.77
CA ALA A 206 15.81 -3.82 -1.79
C ALA A 206 15.59 -4.94 -2.83
N ASN A 207 15.17 -6.15 -2.41
CA ASN A 207 14.86 -7.23 -3.34
C ASN A 207 13.66 -6.87 -4.24
N LEU A 208 12.59 -6.31 -3.68
CA LEU A 208 11.44 -5.82 -4.45
C LEU A 208 11.87 -4.81 -5.52
N LEU A 209 12.67 -3.82 -5.13
CA LEU A 209 13.14 -2.78 -6.06
C LEU A 209 14.05 -3.34 -7.16
N ARG A 210 14.86 -4.38 -6.87
CA ARG A 210 15.63 -5.08 -7.91
C ARG A 210 14.71 -5.79 -8.91
N HIS A 211 13.69 -6.51 -8.44
CA HIS A 211 12.73 -7.17 -9.33
C HIS A 211 11.98 -6.20 -10.25
N ILE A 212 11.60 -5.03 -9.71
CA ILE A 212 10.98 -3.95 -10.49
C ILE A 212 11.96 -3.43 -11.55
N GLN A 213 13.19 -3.12 -11.14
CA GLN A 213 14.22 -2.58 -12.04
C GLN A 213 14.63 -3.57 -13.14
N GLU A 214 14.82 -4.85 -12.81
CA GLU A 214 15.22 -5.91 -13.73
C GLU A 214 14.20 -6.10 -14.87
N GLN A 215 12.94 -5.80 -14.61
CA GLN A 215 11.86 -5.88 -15.60
C GLN A 215 11.62 -4.56 -16.33
N GLY A 216 12.43 -3.53 -16.05
CA GLY A 216 12.37 -2.23 -16.70
C GLY A 216 11.19 -1.37 -16.25
N PHE A 217 10.70 -1.57 -15.03
CA PHE A 217 9.67 -0.75 -14.41
C PHE A 217 10.26 0.30 -13.49
N THR A 218 9.49 1.34 -13.21
CA THR A 218 9.71 2.27 -12.10
C THR A 218 8.48 2.32 -11.18
N VAL A 219 8.57 3.08 -10.09
CA VAL A 219 7.53 3.19 -9.07
C VAL A 219 6.86 4.54 -9.15
N ALA A 220 5.54 4.55 -9.26
CA ALA A 220 4.72 5.75 -9.21
C ALA A 220 3.91 5.79 -7.90
N ARG A 221 3.46 6.99 -7.53
CA ARG A 221 2.59 7.20 -6.37
C ARG A 221 1.17 6.80 -6.73
N LEU A 222 0.55 5.93 -5.91
CA LEU A 222 -0.76 5.37 -6.19
C LEU A 222 -1.87 6.42 -6.19
N GLU A 223 -1.85 7.37 -5.25
CA GLU A 223 -2.89 8.39 -5.10
C GLU A 223 -2.97 9.36 -6.29
N ASP A 224 -1.93 9.44 -7.11
CA ASP A 224 -1.91 10.29 -8.30
C ASP A 224 -2.76 9.69 -9.44
N TYR A 225 -3.14 8.41 -9.33
CA TYR A 225 -3.92 7.67 -10.32
C TYR A 225 -5.34 7.31 -9.83
N LEU A 226 -5.70 7.71 -8.60
CA LEU A 226 -6.99 7.48 -7.92
C LEU A 226 -7.65 8.79 -7.44
#